data_AF-A0A1X0RNH7-F1
#
_entry.id   AF-A0A1X0RNH7-F1
#
_cell.length_a   1.000
_cell.length_b   1.000
_cell.length_c   1.000
_cell.angle_alpha   90.00
_cell.angle_beta   90.00
_cell.angle_gamma   90.00
#
_symmetry.space_group_name_H-M   'P 1'
#
loop_
_entity.id
_entity.type
_entity.pdbx_description
1 polymer ?
#
loop_
_entity_poly.entity_id
_entity_poly.type
_entity_poly.pdbx_seq_one_letter_code
_entity_poly.pdbx_strand_id
1 'polypeptide(L)'
;MSTEEIPKKAVRALRTRIQVVKDHLEPLMARPLNETYSKLSMTEKYELQVLLSYTLNTLYYIYLRGNGSDPQKHVVLKELVQEIKNT
;
A
#
# COMPACT_ATOMS: atom_id res chain seq x y z
N MET A 1 0.09 9.41 31.37
CA MET A 1 0.24 8.20 30.53
C MET A 1 1.73 7.88 30.47
N SER A 2 2.14 6.66 30.79
CA SER A 2 3.56 6.27 30.73
C SER A 2 4.05 6.22 29.28
N THR A 3 5.32 6.55 29.07
CA THR A 3 5.99 6.62 27.75
C THR A 3 5.98 5.28 26.99
N GLU A 4 5.86 4.14 27.69
CA GLU A 4 5.76 2.79 27.10
C GLU A 4 4.37 2.44 26.54
N GLU A 5 3.31 3.12 26.96
CA GLU A 5 1.95 2.84 26.48
C GLU A 5 1.69 3.42 25.07
N ILE A 6 2.44 4.46 24.70
CA ILE A 6 2.35 5.11 23.38
C ILE A 6 2.80 4.15 22.26
N PRO A 7 3.97 3.49 22.33
CA PRO A 7 4.40 2.48 21.36
C PRO A 7 3.40 1.33 21.18
N LYS A 8 2.88 0.77 22.29
CA LYS A 8 1.93 -0.35 22.23
C LYS A 8 0.62 0.04 21.54
N LYS A 9 0.12 1.25 21.80
CA LYS A 9 -1.08 1.79 21.13
C LYS A 9 -0.84 2.00 19.64
N ALA A 10 0.29 2.59 19.27
CA ALA A 10 0.66 2.83 17.87
C ALA A 10 0.79 1.53 17.08
N VAL A 11 1.45 0.51 17.64
CA VAL A 11 1.58 -0.82 17.02
C VAL A 11 0.22 -1.48 16.83
N ARG A 12 -0.67 -1.43 17.83
CA ARG A 12 -2.04 -1.94 17.69
C ARG A 12 -2.81 -1.25 16.57
N ALA A 13 -2.78 0.08 16.54
CA ALA A 13 -3.45 0.85 15.50
C ALA A 13 -2.91 0.53 14.09
N LEU A 14 -1.59 0.37 13.95
CA LEU A 14 -0.97 -0.04 12.69
C LEU A 14 -1.44 -1.43 12.26
N ARG A 15 -1.45 -2.42 13.17
CA ARG A 15 -1.95 -3.77 12.88
C ARG A 15 -3.39 -3.76 12.41
N THR A 16 -4.27 -3.01 13.07
CA THR A 16 -5.68 -2.87 12.65
C THR A 16 -5.79 -2.29 11.25
N ARG A 17 -5.01 -1.24 10.93
CA ARG A 17 -5.04 -0.61 9.59
C ARG A 17 -4.50 -1.56 8.51
N ILE A 18 -3.42 -2.29 8.79
CA ILE A 18 -2.89 -3.30 7.87
C ILE A 18 -3.90 -4.41 7.64
N GLN A 19 -4.64 -4.83 8.68
CA GLN A 19 -5.69 -5.83 8.52
C GLN A 19 -6.79 -5.34 7.58
N VAL A 20 -7.25 -4.10 7.70
CA VAL A 20 -8.23 -3.52 6.77
C VAL A 20 -7.72 -3.55 5.33
N VAL A 21 -6.46 -3.18 5.08
CA VAL A 21 -5.88 -3.25 3.73
C VAL A 21 -5.86 -4.70 3.22
N LYS A 22 -5.50 -5.66 4.07
CA LYS A 22 -5.50 -7.09 3.73
C LYS A 22 -6.89 -7.57 3.34
N ASP A 23 -7.92 -7.20 4.11
CA ASP A 23 -9.31 -7.60 3.85
C ASP A 23 -9.81 -7.07 2.48
N HIS A 24 -9.34 -5.89 2.05
CA HIS A 24 -9.68 -5.34 0.72
C HIS A 24 -8.91 -6.00 -0.42
N LEU A 25 -7.68 -6.46 -0.17
CA LEU A 25 -6.85 -7.11 -1.19
C LEU A 25 -7.19 -8.60 -1.37
N GLU A 26 -7.71 -9.26 -0.34
CA GLU A 26 -8.02 -10.69 -0.37
C GLU A 26 -8.94 -11.10 -1.54
N PRO A 27 -10.04 -10.38 -1.85
CA PRO A 27 -10.87 -10.69 -3.02
C PRO A 27 -10.14 -10.57 -4.36
N LEU A 28 -9.18 -9.63 -4.46
CA LEU A 28 -8.36 -9.44 -5.66
C LEU A 28 -7.35 -10.57 -5.84
N MET A 29 -6.91 -11.19 -4.74
CA MET A 29 -5.97 -12.32 -4.73
C MET A 29 -6.65 -13.70 -4.75
N ALA A 30 -7.97 -13.76 -4.56
CA ALA A 30 -8.75 -15.01 -4.53
C ALA A 30 -8.74 -15.77 -5.88
N ARG A 31 -8.37 -15.10 -6.96
CA ARG A 31 -8.19 -15.68 -8.30
C ARG A 31 -7.03 -14.97 -9.01
N PRO A 32 -6.47 -15.55 -10.08
CA PRO A 32 -5.46 -14.88 -10.88
C PRO A 32 -5.92 -13.49 -11.34
N LEU A 33 -5.13 -12.46 -11.05
CA LEU A 33 -5.51 -11.06 -11.32
C LEU A 33 -5.84 -10.82 -12.80
N ASN A 34 -5.17 -11.51 -13.72
CA ASN A 34 -5.42 -11.44 -15.16
C ASN A 34 -6.85 -11.87 -15.54
N GLU A 35 -7.46 -12.81 -14.82
CA GLU A 35 -8.84 -13.23 -15.05
C GLU A 35 -9.86 -12.16 -14.66
N THR A 36 -9.58 -11.40 -13.60
CA THR A 36 -10.38 -10.24 -13.20
C THR A 36 -10.12 -9.08 -14.15
N TYR A 37 -8.85 -8.77 -14.39
CA TYR A 37 -8.41 -7.65 -15.22
C TYR A 37 -8.95 -7.74 -16.65
N SER A 38 -8.98 -8.92 -17.25
CA SER A 38 -9.51 -9.11 -18.61
C SER A 38 -10.99 -8.76 -18.75
N LYS A 39 -11.77 -8.85 -17.66
CA LYS A 39 -13.22 -8.59 -17.61
C LYS A 39 -13.57 -7.13 -17.34
N LEU A 40 -12.59 -6.32 -16.93
CA LEU A 40 -12.79 -4.91 -16.64
C LEU A 40 -12.86 -4.07 -17.93
N SER A 41 -13.68 -3.03 -17.88
CA SER A 41 -13.66 -1.95 -18.87
C SER A 41 -12.31 -1.23 -18.87
N MET A 42 -12.06 -0.43 -19.92
CA MET A 42 -10.81 0.31 -20.04
C MET A 42 -10.59 1.26 -18.85
N THR A 43 -11.63 1.96 -18.41
CA THR A 43 -11.57 2.87 -17.26
C THR A 43 -11.24 2.12 -15.96
N GLU A 44 -11.96 1.03 -15.67
CA GLU A 44 -11.73 0.22 -14.48
C GLU A 44 -10.33 -0.40 -14.45
N LYS A 45 -9.76 -0.75 -15.61
CA LYS A 45 -8.37 -1.23 -15.71
C LYS A 45 -7.36 -0.17 -15.28
N TYR A 46 -7.55 1.08 -15.71
CA TYR A 46 -6.68 2.18 -15.31
C TYR A 46 -6.83 2.50 -13.84
N GLU A 47 -8.06 2.56 -13.33
CA GLU A 47 -8.33 2.75 -11.89
C GLU A 47 -7.65 1.67 -11.05
N LEU A 48 -7.81 0.40 -11.44
CA LEU A 48 -7.20 -0.72 -10.74
C LEU A 48 -5.66 -0.64 -10.78
N GLN A 49 -5.06 -0.28 -11.91
CA GLN A 49 -3.61 -0.12 -12.02
C GLN A 49 -3.08 0.98 -11.10
N VAL A 50 -3.70 2.17 -11.13
CA VAL A 50 -3.29 3.30 -10.28
C VAL A 50 -3.43 2.94 -8.80
N LEU A 51 -4.56 2.33 -8.41
CA LEU A 51 -4.79 1.91 -7.03
C LEU A 51 -3.79 0.84 -6.57
N LEU A 52 -3.48 -0.14 -7.41
CA LEU A 52 -2.49 -1.18 -7.08
C LEU A 52 -1.08 -0.60 -6.97
N SER A 53 -0.65 0.26 -7.90
CA SER A 53 0.65 0.94 -7.83
C SER A 53 0.76 1.75 -6.54
N TYR A 54 -0.24 2.58 -6.23
CA TYR A 54 -0.26 3.37 -5.01
C TYR A 54 -0.22 2.50 -3.75
N THR A 55 -1.00 1.41 -3.72
CA THR A 55 -1.06 0.48 -2.58
C THR A 55 0.29 -0.20 -2.35
N LEU A 56 0.91 -0.75 -3.40
CA LEU A 56 2.21 -1.42 -3.32
C LEU A 56 3.30 -0.46 -2.84
N ASN A 57 3.36 0.73 -3.45
CA ASN A 57 4.33 1.74 -3.08
C ASN A 57 4.19 2.19 -1.61
N THR A 58 2.95 2.38 -1.16
CA THR A 58 2.65 2.75 0.23
C THR A 58 3.04 1.64 1.21
N LEU A 59 2.69 0.39 0.91
CA LEU A 59 3.04 -0.75 1.75
C LEU A 59 4.56 -0.94 1.83
N TYR A 60 5.26 -0.76 0.72
CA TYR A 60 6.72 -0.83 0.68
C TYR A 60 7.38 0.30 1.49
N TYR A 61 6.85 1.53 1.39
CA TYR A 61 7.28 2.65 2.23
C TYR A 61 7.13 2.32 3.72
N ILE A 62 5.97 1.79 4.13
CA ILE A 62 5.70 1.40 5.53
C ILE A 62 6.67 0.31 5.98
N TYR A 63 6.96 -0.68 5.13
CA TYR A 63 7.93 -1.74 5.42
C TYR A 63 9.33 -1.18 5.67
N LEU A 64 9.81 -0.29 4.79
CA LEU A 64 11.11 0.36 4.96
C LEU A 64 11.21 1.12 6.29
N ARG A 65 10.18 1.93 6.62
CA ARG A 65 10.10 2.64 7.91
C ARG A 65 10.11 1.68 9.10
N GLY A 66 9.38 0.57 9.00
CA GLY A 66 9.27 -0.44 10.05
C GLY A 66 10.61 -1.12 10.38
N ASN A 67 11.47 -1.29 9.38
CA ASN A 67 12.80 -1.89 9.55
C ASN A 67 13.90 -0.87 9.89
N GLY A 68 13.53 0.38 10.18
CA GLY A 68 14.49 1.45 10.50
C GLY A 68 15.24 2.01 9.27
N SER A 69 14.82 1.66 8.05
CA SER A 69 15.36 2.24 6.82
C SER A 69 14.63 3.54 6.49
N ASP A 70 15.37 4.56 6.02
CA ASP A 70 14.81 5.83 5.57
C ASP A 70 14.26 5.68 4.14
N PRO A 71 12.94 5.71 3.93
CA PRO A 71 12.37 5.53 2.60
C PRO A 71 12.53 6.77 1.73
N GLN A 72 12.84 7.94 2.30
CA GLN A 72 13.14 9.15 1.51
C GLN A 72 14.48 9.03 0.76
N LYS A 73 15.34 8.11 1.18
CA LYS A 73 16.59 7.76 0.49
C LYS A 73 16.41 6.63 -0.53
N HIS A 74 15.24 6.01 -0.59
CA HIS A 74 14.99 4.84 -1.43
C HIS A 74 14.37 5.22 -2.78
N VAL A 75 14.77 4.53 -3.85
CA VAL A 75 14.43 4.84 -5.25
C VAL A 75 12.91 4.89 -5.49
N VAL A 76 12.14 4.07 -4.76
CA VAL A 76 10.67 3.99 -4.83
C VAL A 76 9.96 5.32 -4.56
N LEU A 77 10.55 6.20 -3.75
CA LEU A 77 9.93 7.51 -3.49
C LEU A 77 10.04 8.46 -4.69
N LYS A 78 11.08 8.30 -5.53
CA LYS A 78 11.18 9.03 -6.81
C LYS A 78 10.09 8.59 -7.78
N GLU A 79 9.79 7.30 -7.83
CA GLU A 79 8.75 6.75 -8.73
C GLU A 79 7.35 7.22 -8.31
N LEU A 80 7.03 7.17 -7.01
CA LEU A 80 5.78 7.70 -6.44
C LEU A 80 5.56 9.20 -6.75
N VAL A 81 6.58 10.03 -6.52
CA VAL A 81 6.50 11.47 -6.79
C VAL A 81 6.37 11.73 -8.29
N GLN A 82 6.96 10.89 -9.13
CA GLN A 82 6.90 11.03 -10.58
C GLN A 82 5.52 10.64 -11.13
N GLU A 83 4.89 9.57 -10.65
CA GLU A 83 3.53 9.18 -11.04
C GLU A 83 2.49 10.25 -10.67
N ILE A 84 2.59 10.82 -9.46
CA ILE A 84 1.67 11.88 -9.00
C ILE A 84 1.85 13.19 -9.78
N LYS A 85 3.06 13.50 -10.27
CA LYS A 85 3.33 14.71 -11.06
C LYS A 85 2.92 14.61 -12.53
N ASN A 86 2.78 13.39 -13.04
CA ASN A 86 2.46 13.13 -14.45
C ASN A 86 0.96 12.88 -14.67
N THR A 87 0.15 12.98 -13.61
CA THR A 87 -1.31 12.97 -13.65
C THR A 87 -1.82 14.39 -13.44
#